data_AF-A0A3C0VUR8-F1
#
_entry.id   AF-A0A3C0VUR8-F1
#
_cell.length_a   1.000
_cell.length_b   1.000
_cell.length_c   1.000
_cell.angle_alpha   90.00
_cell.angle_beta   90.00
_cell.angle_gamma   90.00
#
_symmetry.space_group_name_H-M   'P 1'
#
loop_
_entity.id
_entity.type
_entity.pdbx_description
1 polymer ?
#
loop_
_entity_poly.entity_id
_entity_poly.type
_entity_poly.pdbx_seq_one_letter_code
_entity_poly.pdbx_strand_id
1 'polypeptide(L)'
;MKETFEAFNGGELRLPNMTVKFEDIPWSKHPVFEGVELKHILTSKETGGDYSFHLVRIAPNKSILDHIHDPQLETHEVIAGYGTCVNDGKEIAYEPGVISIMPTKVHHAVNAGPEGLYLFAKFFPALC
;
A
#
# COMPACT_ATOMS: atom_id res chain seq x y z
N MET A 1 1.45 3.86 17.67
CA MET A 1 2.31 2.65 17.78
C MET A 1 2.44 2.04 16.39
N LYS A 2 3.64 1.66 15.94
CA LYS A 2 3.87 1.10 14.58
C LYS A 2 4.22 -0.39 14.60
N GLU A 3 4.03 -1.07 15.74
CA GLU A 3 4.46 -2.46 15.98
C GLU A 3 4.01 -3.42 14.88
N THR A 4 2.73 -3.37 14.47
CA THR A 4 2.23 -4.25 13.40
C THR A 4 2.90 -3.97 12.07
N PHE A 5 3.11 -2.68 11.73
CA PHE A 5 3.80 -2.32 10.49
C PHE A 5 5.25 -2.79 10.52
N GLU A 6 5.96 -2.59 11.62
CA GLU A 6 7.35 -3.04 11.73
C GLU A 6 7.47 -4.57 11.73
N ALA A 7 6.51 -5.28 12.35
CA ALA A 7 6.43 -6.74 12.28
C ALA A 7 6.26 -7.23 10.83
N PHE A 8 5.45 -6.55 10.01
CA PHE A 8 5.39 -6.84 8.57
C PHE A 8 6.63 -6.33 7.83
N ASN A 9 7.22 -5.20 8.17
CA ASN A 9 8.39 -4.65 7.47
C ASN A 9 9.63 -5.54 7.63
N GLY A 10 9.81 -6.16 8.81
CA GLY A 10 10.84 -7.14 9.13
C GLY A 10 10.39 -8.60 8.99
N GLY A 11 9.18 -8.83 8.46
CA GLY A 11 8.62 -10.17 8.28
C GLY A 11 9.20 -10.89 7.06
N GLU A 12 8.46 -11.90 6.59
CA GLU A 12 8.85 -12.65 5.40
C GLU A 12 7.65 -13.27 4.68
N LEU A 13 7.82 -13.47 3.38
CA LEU A 13 6.95 -14.30 2.57
C LEU A 13 7.46 -15.73 2.66
N ARG A 14 6.58 -16.67 3.04
CA ARG A 14 6.84 -18.11 3.00
C ARG A 14 5.91 -18.80 2.02
N LEU A 15 6.50 -19.42 1.00
CA LEU A 15 5.84 -20.31 0.06
C LEU A 15 6.41 -21.73 0.21
N PRO A 16 5.74 -22.78 -0.31
CA PRO A 16 6.23 -24.16 -0.18
C PRO A 16 7.67 -24.38 -0.66
N ASN A 17 8.14 -23.57 -1.61
CA ASN A 17 9.46 -23.69 -2.25
C ASN A 17 10.34 -22.43 -2.12
N MET A 18 9.90 -21.39 -1.40
CA MET A 18 10.61 -20.12 -1.33
C MET A 18 10.38 -19.41 0.01
N THR A 19 11.40 -18.76 0.53
CA THR A 19 11.26 -17.78 1.62
C THR A 19 11.96 -16.49 1.20
N VAL A 20 11.27 -15.36 1.34
CA VAL A 20 11.81 -14.03 1.04
C VAL A 20 11.64 -13.17 2.29
N LYS A 21 12.75 -12.74 2.88
CA LYS A 21 12.70 -11.79 4.00
C LYS A 21 12.41 -10.40 3.46
N PHE A 22 11.50 -9.70 4.12
CA PHE A 22 11.12 -8.36 3.70
C PHE A 22 12.22 -7.34 3.99
N GLU A 23 13.12 -7.60 4.93
CA GLU A 23 14.32 -6.79 5.16
C GLU A 23 15.27 -6.76 3.96
N ASP A 24 15.31 -7.83 3.16
CA ASP A 24 16.14 -7.94 1.97
C ASP A 24 15.51 -7.19 0.76
N ILE A 25 14.26 -6.74 0.88
CA ILE A 25 13.56 -5.96 -0.15
C ILE A 25 13.76 -4.46 0.12
N PRO A 26 14.39 -3.72 -0.80
CA PRO A 26 14.63 -2.29 -0.62
C PRO A 26 13.32 -1.50 -0.70
N TRP A 27 13.28 -0.39 0.03
CA TRP A 27 12.27 0.64 -0.17
C TRP A 27 12.59 1.46 -1.42
N SER A 28 11.58 1.69 -2.25
CA SER A 28 11.64 2.51 -3.45
C SER A 28 10.77 3.75 -3.28
N LYS A 29 11.30 4.92 -3.62
CA LYS A 29 10.49 6.16 -3.66
C LYS A 29 9.45 6.06 -4.76
N HIS A 30 8.23 6.51 -4.49
CA HIS A 30 7.23 6.65 -5.53
C HIS A 30 7.72 7.67 -6.57
N PRO A 31 7.65 7.37 -7.88
CA PRO A 31 8.21 8.24 -8.91
C PRO A 31 7.49 9.59 -9.02
N VAL A 32 6.23 9.66 -8.55
CA VAL A 32 5.36 10.83 -8.71
C VAL A 32 5.03 11.52 -7.39
N PHE A 33 4.92 10.77 -6.28
CA PHE A 33 4.32 11.28 -5.04
C PHE A 33 5.41 11.44 -3.97
N GLU A 34 5.74 12.69 -3.67
CA GLU A 34 6.78 13.03 -2.72
C GLU A 34 6.45 12.49 -1.33
N GLY A 35 7.42 11.84 -0.68
CA GLY A 35 7.26 11.28 0.66
C GLY A 35 6.46 9.98 0.70
N VAL A 36 6.17 9.38 -0.45
CA VAL A 36 5.61 8.03 -0.56
C VAL A 36 6.73 7.06 -0.93
N GLU A 37 6.83 5.97 -0.19
CA GLU A 37 7.77 4.88 -0.47
C GLU A 37 7.04 3.54 -0.44
N LEU A 38 7.48 2.65 -1.33
CA LEU A 38 6.90 1.33 -1.56
C LEU A 38 7.96 0.26 -1.31
N LYS A 39 7.54 -0.84 -0.70
CA LYS A 39 8.28 -2.10 -0.68
C LYS A 39 7.42 -3.13 -1.41
N HIS A 40 7.87 -3.56 -2.60
CA HIS A 40 7.16 -4.51 -3.45
C HIS A 40 7.35 -5.94 -2.91
N ILE A 41 6.37 -6.43 -2.14
CA ILE A 41 6.43 -7.71 -1.44
C ILE A 41 6.22 -8.90 -2.41
N LEU A 42 5.28 -8.71 -3.34
CA LEU A 42 5.00 -9.64 -4.43
C LEU A 42 4.73 -8.83 -5.70
N THR A 43 5.31 -9.26 -6.80
CA THR A 43 5.13 -8.65 -8.13
C THR A 43 4.55 -9.65 -9.11
N SER A 44 4.24 -9.18 -10.32
CA SER A 44 3.78 -9.96 -11.47
C SER A 44 4.70 -11.13 -11.79
N LYS A 45 6.00 -11.00 -11.50
CA LYS A 45 7.00 -12.06 -11.69
C LYS A 45 6.69 -13.29 -10.85
N GLU A 46 6.29 -13.11 -9.60
CA GLU A 46 5.98 -14.22 -8.69
C GLU A 46 4.56 -14.75 -8.87
N THR A 47 3.64 -13.91 -9.34
CA THR A 47 2.20 -14.21 -9.35
C THR A 47 1.64 -14.50 -10.74
N GLY A 48 2.48 -14.49 -11.78
CA GLY A 48 2.01 -14.64 -13.16
C GLY A 48 1.15 -13.46 -13.65
N GLY A 49 1.22 -12.32 -12.97
CA GLY A 49 0.42 -11.13 -13.27
C GLY A 49 -0.94 -11.06 -12.57
N ASP A 50 -1.33 -12.07 -11.79
CA ASP A 50 -2.66 -12.14 -11.18
C ASP A 50 -2.86 -11.15 -10.02
N TYR A 51 -1.79 -10.85 -9.28
CA TYR A 51 -1.84 -9.89 -8.17
C TYR A 51 -0.46 -9.37 -7.76
N SER A 52 -0.41 -8.24 -7.07
CA SER A 52 0.83 -7.72 -6.47
C SER A 52 0.54 -7.11 -5.11
N PHE A 53 1.46 -7.27 -4.16
CA PHE A 53 1.32 -6.77 -2.79
C PHE A 53 2.45 -5.81 -2.44
N HIS A 54 2.13 -4.75 -1.70
CA HIS A 54 3.06 -3.68 -1.37
C HIS A 54 2.89 -3.24 0.08
N LEU A 55 3.99 -3.10 0.80
CA LEU A 55 3.96 -2.23 1.97
C LEU A 55 4.18 -0.80 1.49
N VAL A 56 3.37 0.13 1.99
CA VAL A 56 3.40 1.54 1.64
C VAL A 56 3.62 2.34 2.91
N ARG A 57 4.53 3.31 2.84
CA ARG A 57 4.66 4.35 3.87
C ARG A 57 4.51 5.73 3.23
N ILE A 58 3.65 6.54 3.83
CA ILE A 58 3.42 7.93 3.46
C ILE A 58 3.91 8.79 4.61
N ALA A 59 4.87 9.67 4.32
CA ALA A 59 5.46 10.57 5.31
C ALA A 59 4.41 11.54 5.89
N PRO A 60 4.68 12.11 7.09
CA PRO A 60 3.81 13.11 7.71
C PRO A 60 3.32 14.20 6.76
N ASN A 61 2.00 14.41 6.73
CA ASN A 61 1.34 15.45 5.92
C ASN A 61 1.63 15.36 4.41
N LYS A 62 2.00 14.17 3.91
CA LYS A 62 2.15 13.89 2.49
C LYS A 62 0.96 13.10 1.96
N SER A 63 0.83 13.07 0.64
CA SER A 63 -0.34 12.51 -0.02
C SER A 63 0.04 11.68 -1.24
N ILE A 64 -0.76 10.65 -1.48
CA ILE A 64 -0.96 10.07 -2.80
C ILE A 64 -2.12 10.87 -3.39
N LEU A 65 -1.83 11.75 -4.36
CA LEU A 65 -2.85 12.62 -4.94
C LEU A 65 -3.85 11.82 -5.79
N ASP A 66 -4.88 12.49 -6.29
CA ASP A 66 -5.91 11.88 -7.12
C ASP A 66 -5.29 11.07 -8.27
N HIS A 67 -5.67 9.79 -8.34
CA HIS A 67 -5.22 8.85 -9.35
C HIS A 67 -6.26 7.76 -9.57
N ILE A 68 -6.02 6.94 -10.60
CA ILE A 68 -6.91 5.88 -11.07
C ILE A 68 -6.06 4.68 -11.49
N HIS A 69 -6.57 3.48 -11.20
CA HIS A 69 -5.99 2.23 -11.68
C HIS A 69 -6.89 1.63 -12.77
N ASP A 70 -6.27 1.26 -13.90
CA ASP A 70 -6.89 0.54 -15.01
C ASP A 70 -5.88 -0.50 -15.52
N PRO A 71 -6.11 -1.81 -15.33
CA PRO A 71 -7.37 -2.43 -14.92
C PRO A 71 -7.51 -2.74 -13.42
N GLN A 72 -6.54 -2.37 -12.57
CA GLN A 72 -6.47 -2.95 -11.22
C GLN A 72 -7.60 -2.51 -10.28
N LEU A 73 -8.17 -3.47 -9.57
CA LEU A 73 -8.76 -3.23 -8.25
C LEU A 73 -7.62 -3.12 -7.23
N GLU A 74 -7.73 -2.18 -6.29
CA GLU A 74 -6.79 -2.01 -5.19
C GLU A 74 -7.47 -2.19 -3.83
N THR A 75 -6.75 -2.73 -2.85
CA THR A 75 -7.13 -2.67 -1.43
C THR A 75 -6.10 -1.85 -0.65
N HIS A 76 -6.58 -1.10 0.35
CA HIS A 76 -5.75 -0.47 1.36
C HIS A 76 -6.13 -1.08 2.71
N GLU A 77 -5.21 -1.81 3.33
CA GLU A 77 -5.31 -2.17 4.74
C GLU A 77 -4.44 -1.21 5.56
N VAL A 78 -5.06 -0.40 6.43
CA VAL A 78 -4.32 0.54 7.28
C VAL A 78 -3.67 -0.24 8.43
N ILE A 79 -2.34 -0.33 8.42
CA ILE A 79 -1.59 -1.07 9.45
C ILE A 79 -1.19 -0.15 10.61
N ALA A 80 -0.82 1.11 10.32
CA ALA A 80 -0.41 2.07 11.33
C ALA A 80 -0.58 3.53 10.83
N GLY A 81 -0.58 4.48 11.77
CA GLY A 81 -0.78 5.89 11.47
C GLY A 81 -2.25 6.24 11.21
N TYR A 82 -2.47 7.48 10.79
CA TYR A 82 -3.82 8.03 10.57
C TYR A 82 -3.83 8.94 9.36
N GLY A 83 -4.99 9.09 8.73
CA GLY A 83 -5.17 9.95 7.57
C GLY A 83 -6.59 9.93 7.04
N THR A 84 -6.76 10.36 5.81
CA THR A 84 -8.03 10.26 5.08
C THR A 84 -7.81 9.68 3.69
N CYS A 85 -8.79 8.92 3.22
CA CYS A 85 -8.89 8.54 1.82
C CYS A 85 -10.14 9.18 1.22
N VAL A 86 -10.00 9.74 0.02
CA VAL A 86 -11.13 10.10 -0.83
C VAL A 86 -11.28 8.99 -1.84
N ASN A 87 -12.42 8.30 -1.87
CA ASN A 87 -12.71 7.20 -2.78
C ASN A 87 -14.10 7.43 -3.39
N ASP A 88 -14.19 7.57 -4.71
CA ASP A 88 -15.43 7.93 -5.42
C ASP A 88 -16.08 9.21 -4.83
N GLY A 89 -15.23 10.21 -4.55
CA GLY A 89 -15.64 11.49 -3.95
C GLY A 89 -16.09 11.43 -2.48
N LYS A 90 -16.04 10.26 -1.84
CA LYS A 90 -16.39 10.10 -0.41
C LYS A 90 -15.13 10.06 0.43
N GLU A 91 -15.12 10.88 1.48
CA GLU A 91 -14.06 10.87 2.48
C GLU A 91 -14.27 9.71 3.47
N ILE A 92 -13.20 8.96 3.73
CA ILE A 92 -13.13 7.83 4.63
C ILE A 92 -11.96 8.08 5.58
N ALA A 93 -12.23 8.04 6.89
CA ALA A 93 -11.19 8.11 7.90
C ALA A 93 -10.31 6.85 7.86
N TYR A 94 -8.99 7.03 7.79
CA TYR A 94 -8.03 5.94 7.84
C TYR A 94 -7.39 5.88 9.22
N GLU A 95 -7.58 4.74 9.87
CA GLU A 95 -6.99 4.39 11.16
C GLU A 95 -6.68 2.89 11.19
N PRO A 96 -5.79 2.42 12.08
CA PRO A 96 -5.35 1.02 12.09
C PRO A 96 -6.54 0.05 12.19
N GLY A 97 -6.58 -0.92 11.26
CA GLY A 97 -7.68 -1.90 11.15
C GLY A 97 -8.75 -1.53 10.13
N VAL A 98 -8.74 -0.32 9.57
CA VAL A 98 -9.61 0.04 8.44
C VAL A 98 -9.12 -0.63 7.16
N ILE A 99 -10.07 -1.17 6.40
CA ILE A 99 -9.84 -1.69 5.04
C ILE A 99 -10.74 -0.91 4.08
N SER A 100 -10.13 -0.36 3.02
CA SER A 100 -10.84 0.27 1.91
C SER A 100 -10.56 -0.49 0.62
N ILE A 101 -11.56 -0.52 -0.26
CA ILE A 101 -11.48 -1.16 -1.57
C ILE A 101 -11.69 -0.08 -2.62
N MET A 102 -10.74 0.05 -3.54
CA MET A 102 -10.76 1.00 -4.64
C MET A 102 -11.09 0.21 -5.90
N PRO A 103 -12.34 0.29 -6.40
CA PRO A 103 -12.73 -0.44 -7.58
C PRO A 103 -11.90 0.01 -8.81
N THR A 104 -11.77 -0.88 -9.78
CA THR A 104 -11.15 -0.54 -11.06
C THR A 104 -11.80 0.70 -11.67
N LYS A 105 -10.98 1.57 -12.25
CA LYS A 105 -11.41 2.81 -12.91
C LYS A 105 -12.14 3.81 -12.01
N VAL A 106 -11.92 3.75 -10.70
CA VAL A 106 -12.46 4.73 -9.75
C VAL A 106 -11.32 5.62 -9.23
N HIS A 107 -11.55 6.92 -9.30
CA HIS A 107 -10.62 7.92 -8.78
C HIS A 107 -10.55 7.86 -7.24
N HIS A 108 -9.33 7.95 -6.72
CA HIS A 108 -9.10 8.04 -5.29
C HIS A 108 -7.80 8.77 -4.95
N ALA A 109 -7.73 9.24 -3.71
CA ALA A 109 -6.57 9.93 -3.13
C ALA A 109 -6.40 9.52 -1.66
N VAL A 110 -5.19 9.63 -1.13
CA VAL A 110 -4.87 9.34 0.27
C VAL A 110 -4.02 10.48 0.84
N ASN A 111 -4.42 11.00 1.99
CA ASN A 111 -3.72 12.05 2.72
C ASN A 111 -3.28 11.52 4.08
N ALA A 112 -1.97 11.48 4.32
CA ALA A 112 -1.45 11.08 5.63
C ALA A 112 -1.55 12.23 6.64
N GLY A 113 -1.88 11.89 7.87
CA GLY A 113 -1.85 12.81 9.00
C GLY A 113 -0.43 13.16 9.46
N PRO A 114 -0.31 13.84 10.61
CA PRO A 114 0.97 14.38 11.09
C PRO A 114 1.96 13.31 11.57
N GLU A 115 1.54 12.06 11.77
CA GLU A 115 2.43 10.95 12.16
C GLU A 115 2.82 10.05 10.97
N GLY A 116 2.34 10.38 9.76
CA GLY A 116 2.40 9.53 8.59
C GLY A 116 1.31 8.45 8.58
N LEU A 117 1.31 7.65 7.52
CA LEU A 117 0.33 6.60 7.28
C LEU A 117 1.00 5.38 6.63
N TYR A 118 0.60 4.19 7.04
CA TYR A 118 1.24 2.93 6.67
C TYR A 118 0.20 1.92 6.22
N LEU A 119 0.33 1.43 4.99
CA LEU A 119 -0.66 0.58 4.34
C LEU A 119 -0.04 -0.75 3.93
N PHE A 120 -0.85 -1.80 3.96
CA PHE A 120 -0.66 -2.95 3.08
C PHE A 120 -1.58 -2.75 1.88
N ALA A 121 -1.00 -2.55 0.70
CA ALA A 121 -1.74 -2.38 -0.54
C ALA A 121 -1.67 -3.64 -1.39
N LYS A 122 -2.78 -3.99 -2.05
CA LYS A 122 -2.85 -5.15 -2.94
C LYS A 122 -3.56 -4.77 -4.22
N PHE A 123 -3.09 -5.29 -5.34
CA PHE A 123 -3.65 -5.00 -6.66
C PHE A 123 -4.05 -6.29 -7.36
N PHE A 124 -5.17 -6.24 -8.06
CA PHE A 124 -5.72 -7.34 -8.87
C PHE A 124 -6.22 -6.79 -10.22
N PRO A 125 -5.57 -7.07 -11.37
CA PRO A 125 -4.31 -7.83 -11.52
C PRO A 125 -3.09 -7.12 -10.92
N ALA A 126 -1.90 -7.70 -11.06
CA ALA A 126 -0.66 -7.07 -10.59
C ALA A 126 -0.46 -5.66 -11.18
N LEU A 127 0.10 -4.75 -10.37
CA LEU A 127 0.46 -3.39 -10.80
C LEU A 127 1.89 -3.33 -11.36
N CYS A 128 2.78 -4.16 -10.83
CA CYS A 128 4.16 -4.35 -11.28
C CYS A 128 4.53 -5.82 -11.18
#